data_AF-A0A183DET1-F1
#
_entry.id   AF-A0A183DET1-F1
#
_cell.length_a   1.000
_cell.length_b   1.000
_cell.length_c   1.000
_cell.angle_alpha   90.00
_cell.angle_beta   90.00
_cell.angle_gamma   90.00
#
_symmetry.space_group_name_H-M   'P 1'
#
loop_
_entity.id
_entity.type
_entity.pdbx_description
1 polymer ?
#
loop_
_entity_poly.entity_id
_entity_poly.type
_entity_poly.pdbx_seq_one_letter_code
_entity_poly.pdbx_strand_id
1 'polypeptide(L)'
;LGIFVLQDGIDDSGWGCAYRSFQTIWSWFVLQGYIDKPVPTHREIQQNLHDCGDKDAKFVGSRQWIGSIELGYCLANMAGIDSRIITTNSGKEVAENARQLTLHFKIYGTPVMIGELCLHLCFVFLKKKERRMEYHGICYL
;
A
#
# COMPACT_ATOMS: atom_id res chain seq x y z
N LEU A 1 3.03 16.78 7.93
CA LEU A 1 2.24 15.53 7.97
C LEU A 1 0.75 15.84 8.17
N GLY A 2 0.09 16.42 7.16
CA GLY A 2 -1.32 16.86 7.28
C GLY A 2 -2.11 16.86 5.98
N ILE A 3 -1.66 16.12 4.95
CA ILE A 3 -2.19 16.25 3.58
C ILE A 3 -3.43 15.35 3.33
N PHE A 4 -3.74 14.37 4.18
CA PHE A 4 -4.79 13.37 3.89
C PHE A 4 -5.88 13.21 4.95
N VAL A 5 -5.94 14.10 5.94
CA VAL A 5 -6.93 14.01 7.01
C VAL A 5 -8.24 14.65 6.51
N LEU A 6 -9.35 13.90 6.51
CA LEU A 6 -10.67 14.26 5.94
C LEU A 6 -10.80 14.10 4.41
N GLN A 7 -10.63 12.89 3.93
CA GLN A 7 -11.06 12.50 2.58
C GLN A 7 -12.30 11.56 2.67
N ASP A 8 -13.22 11.64 1.71
CA ASP A 8 -14.45 10.83 1.68
C ASP A 8 -15.42 11.03 2.86
N GLY A 9 -15.36 12.19 3.55
CA GLY A 9 -16.24 12.52 4.68
C GLY A 9 -15.95 11.76 5.98
N ILE A 10 -14.80 11.07 6.07
CA ILE A 10 -14.38 10.35 7.27
C ILE A 10 -13.28 11.15 7.97
N ASP A 11 -13.47 11.43 9.26
CA ASP A 11 -12.40 11.90 10.14
C ASP A 11 -11.54 10.71 10.60
N ASP A 12 -10.47 10.49 9.86
CA ASP A 12 -9.49 9.43 10.06
C ASP A 12 -8.22 9.90 10.79
N SER A 13 -8.31 11.04 11.48
CA SER A 13 -7.24 11.59 12.32
C SER A 13 -6.72 10.56 13.32
N GLY A 14 -5.41 10.28 13.25
CA GLY A 14 -4.71 9.42 14.22
C GLY A 14 -4.79 7.90 13.96
N TRP A 15 -5.53 7.43 12.94
CA TRP A 15 -5.61 6.00 12.63
C TRP A 15 -5.64 5.66 11.13
N GLY A 16 -5.99 6.63 10.28
CA GLY A 16 -6.18 6.45 8.85
C GLY A 16 -4.93 6.49 7.97
N CYS A 17 -3.76 6.87 8.50
CA CYS A 17 -2.59 7.17 7.67
C CYS A 17 -2.18 6.02 6.73
N ALA A 18 -2.22 4.78 7.22
CA ALA A 18 -1.91 3.58 6.43
C ALA A 18 -3.00 3.31 5.36
N TYR A 19 -4.27 3.55 5.68
CA TYR A 19 -5.38 3.43 4.73
C TYR A 19 -5.24 4.46 3.60
N ARG A 20 -4.94 5.72 3.90
CA ARG A 20 -4.72 6.76 2.87
C ARG A 20 -3.50 6.48 1.99
N SER A 21 -2.44 5.95 2.58
CA SER A 21 -1.27 5.49 1.84
C SER A 21 -1.63 4.34 0.90
N PHE A 22 -2.46 3.40 1.35
CA PHE A 22 -2.98 2.31 0.53
C PHE A 22 -3.83 2.82 -0.64
N GLN A 23 -4.76 3.75 -0.36
CA GLN A 23 -5.61 4.37 -1.38
C GLN A 23 -4.81 5.11 -2.46
N THR A 24 -3.69 5.74 -2.08
CA THR A 24 -2.77 6.38 -3.03
C THR A 24 -2.03 5.38 -3.91
N ILE A 25 -1.58 4.25 -3.33
CA ILE A 25 -0.98 3.16 -4.10
C ILE A 25 -2.01 2.57 -5.07
N TRP A 26 -3.24 2.35 -4.60
CA TRP A 26 -4.32 1.81 -5.39
C TRP A 26 -4.66 2.73 -6.57
N SER A 27 -4.80 4.03 -6.34
CA SER A 27 -5.13 5.00 -7.39
C SER A 27 -4.05 5.04 -8.47
N TRP A 28 -2.77 4.89 -8.12
CA TRP A 28 -1.71 4.75 -9.10
C TRP A 28 -1.92 3.52 -9.99
N PHE A 29 -2.24 2.35 -9.43
CA PHE A 29 -2.53 1.15 -10.23
C PHE A 29 -3.75 1.30 -11.13
N VAL A 30 -4.78 2.03 -10.67
CA VAL A 30 -5.95 2.36 -11.49
C VAL A 30 -5.53 3.24 -12.67
N LEU A 31 -4.76 4.31 -12.42
CA LEU A 31 -4.27 5.22 -13.47
C LEU A 31 -3.37 4.54 -14.50
N GLN A 32 -2.62 3.52 -14.09
CA GLN A 32 -1.79 2.72 -14.99
C GLN A 32 -2.56 1.59 -15.72
N GLY A 33 -3.87 1.44 -15.47
CA GLY A 33 -4.69 0.39 -16.10
C GLY A 33 -4.39 -1.03 -15.57
N TYR A 34 -3.82 -1.16 -14.36
CA TYR A 34 -3.59 -2.46 -13.74
C TYR A 34 -4.79 -2.95 -12.90
N ILE A 35 -5.62 -2.02 -12.43
CA ILE A 35 -6.80 -2.31 -11.61
C ILE A 35 -8.00 -1.59 -12.23
N ASP A 36 -9.04 -2.35 -12.58
CA ASP A 36 -10.31 -1.81 -13.12
C ASP A 36 -11.38 -1.58 -12.04
N LYS A 37 -10.96 -1.51 -10.78
CA LYS A 37 -11.82 -1.35 -9.60
C LYS A 37 -11.61 0.01 -8.96
N PRO A 38 -12.66 0.63 -8.37
CA PRO A 38 -12.51 1.90 -7.67
C PRO A 38 -11.56 1.77 -6.47
N VAL A 39 -11.05 2.91 -6.01
CA VAL A 39 -10.24 2.98 -4.79
C VAL A 39 -11.09 2.50 -3.60
N PRO A 40 -10.63 1.52 -2.81
CA PRO A 40 -11.42 0.95 -1.74
C PRO A 40 -11.52 1.90 -0.55
N THR A 41 -12.67 1.83 0.11
CA THR A 41 -12.96 2.52 1.37
C THR A 41 -12.26 1.84 2.55
N HIS A 42 -12.17 2.54 3.69
CA HIS A 42 -11.66 1.98 4.94
C HIS A 42 -12.38 0.69 5.32
N ARG A 43 -13.71 0.67 5.17
CA ARG A 43 -14.54 -0.48 5.53
C ARG A 43 -14.26 -1.68 4.64
N GLU A 44 -14.04 -1.48 3.34
CA GLU A 44 -13.69 -2.58 2.42
C GLU A 44 -12.31 -3.16 2.71
N ILE A 45 -11.33 -2.31 3.07
CA ILE A 45 -10.01 -2.75 3.51
C ILE A 45 -10.13 -3.59 4.79
N GLN A 46 -10.91 -3.11 5.78
CA GLN A 46 -11.14 -3.84 7.02
C GLN A 46 -11.89 -5.15 6.80
N GLN A 47 -12.88 -5.15 5.89
CA GLN A 47 -13.62 -6.34 5.51
C GLN A 47 -12.70 -7.37 4.87
N ASN A 48 -11.80 -6.95 3.98
CA ASN A 48 -10.83 -7.87 3.38
C ASN A 48 -9.93 -8.55 4.41
N LEU A 49 -9.47 -7.80 5.41
CA LEU A 49 -8.64 -8.33 6.51
C LEU A 49 -9.42 -9.30 7.41
N HIS A 50 -10.73 -9.08 7.55
CA HIS A 50 -11.60 -10.05 8.22
C HIS A 50 -11.78 -11.32 7.37
N ASP A 51 -12.10 -11.15 6.09
CA ASP A 51 -12.40 -12.26 5.17
C ASP A 51 -11.20 -13.20 4.98
N CYS A 52 -9.96 -12.67 5.04
CA CYS A 52 -8.75 -13.50 4.99
C CYS A 52 -8.32 -14.08 6.34
N GLY A 53 -9.03 -13.77 7.43
CA GLY A 53 -8.77 -14.28 8.77
C GLY A 53 -7.68 -13.56 9.56
N ASP A 54 -7.16 -12.41 9.07
CA ASP A 54 -6.16 -11.61 9.80
C ASP A 54 -6.77 -10.86 10.99
N LYS A 55 -8.04 -10.46 10.89
CA LYS A 55 -8.75 -9.66 11.90
C LYS A 55 -10.12 -10.24 12.26
N ASP A 56 -10.52 -10.06 13.52
CA ASP A 56 -11.85 -10.41 14.01
C ASP A 56 -12.95 -9.54 13.39
N ALA A 57 -14.20 -10.01 13.38
CA ALA A 57 -15.35 -9.26 12.85
C ALA A 57 -15.54 -7.86 13.49
N LYS A 58 -15.16 -7.69 14.76
CA LYS A 58 -15.20 -6.41 15.49
C LYS A 58 -14.27 -5.33 14.90
N PHE A 59 -13.28 -5.74 14.11
CA PHE A 59 -12.35 -4.84 13.44
C PHE A 59 -13.04 -4.03 12.32
N VAL A 60 -14.05 -4.62 11.68
CA VAL A 60 -14.78 -3.97 10.58
C VAL A 60 -15.63 -2.82 11.11
N GLY A 61 -15.39 -1.62 10.58
CA GLY A 61 -15.98 -0.36 11.06
C GLY A 61 -15.27 0.24 12.26
N SER A 62 -14.18 -0.36 12.75
CA SER A 62 -13.38 0.20 13.83
C SER A 62 -12.51 1.36 13.35
N ARG A 63 -11.89 2.08 14.30
CA ARG A 63 -10.87 3.10 14.07
C ARG A 63 -9.45 2.58 14.35
N GLN A 64 -9.23 1.28 14.19
CA GLN A 64 -7.93 0.68 14.44
C GLN A 64 -6.98 0.92 13.26
N TRP A 65 -5.72 1.21 13.57
CA TRP A 65 -4.64 1.35 12.59
C TRP A 65 -4.28 -0.02 11.99
N ILE A 66 -3.69 0.01 10.79
CA ILE A 66 -3.13 -1.15 10.11
C ILE A 66 -1.67 -0.88 9.74
N GLY A 67 -0.89 -1.95 9.61
CA GLY A 67 0.49 -1.89 9.20
C GLY A 67 0.70 -2.32 7.74
N SER A 68 1.97 -2.38 7.36
CA SER A 68 2.38 -2.74 6.00
C SER A 68 2.08 -4.18 5.62
N ILE A 69 2.02 -5.08 6.61
CA ILE A 69 1.67 -6.50 6.41
C ILE A 69 0.21 -6.60 5.98
N GLU A 70 -0.68 -5.94 6.71
CA GLU A 70 -2.11 -5.88 6.37
C GLU A 70 -2.35 -5.26 4.99
N LEU A 71 -1.61 -4.20 4.63
CA LEU A 71 -1.70 -3.64 3.28
C LEU A 71 -1.25 -4.65 2.20
N GLY A 72 -0.22 -5.44 2.49
CA GLY A 72 0.24 -6.50 1.60
C GLY A 72 -0.83 -7.56 1.35
N TYR A 73 -1.55 -7.99 2.40
CA TYR A 73 -2.69 -8.89 2.26
C TYR A 73 -3.80 -8.27 1.42
N CYS A 74 -4.15 -7.01 1.66
CA CYS A 74 -5.19 -6.33 0.90
C CYS A 74 -4.86 -6.22 -0.59
N LEU A 75 -3.61 -5.85 -0.94
CA LEU A 75 -3.16 -5.80 -2.33
C LEU A 75 -3.23 -7.16 -3.03
N ALA A 76 -2.76 -8.21 -2.35
CA ALA A 76 -2.78 -9.56 -2.88
C ALA A 76 -4.22 -10.05 -3.09
N ASN A 77 -5.07 -9.90 -2.09
CA ASN A 77 -6.44 -10.43 -2.11
C ASN A 77 -7.37 -9.64 -3.03
N MET A 78 -7.28 -8.31 -3.02
CA MET A 78 -8.23 -7.45 -3.72
C MET A 78 -7.82 -7.18 -5.18
N ALA A 79 -6.52 -7.17 -5.47
CA ALA A 79 -5.97 -6.80 -6.78
C ALA A 79 -5.08 -7.88 -7.42
N GLY A 80 -4.70 -8.94 -6.71
CA GLY A 80 -3.77 -9.96 -7.21
C GLY A 80 -2.35 -9.42 -7.41
N ILE A 81 -1.98 -8.39 -6.65
CA ILE A 81 -0.67 -7.74 -6.73
C ILE A 81 0.15 -8.21 -5.54
N ASP A 82 1.30 -8.83 -5.83
CA ASP A 82 2.21 -9.25 -4.78
C ASP A 82 2.98 -8.03 -4.27
N SER A 83 3.20 -7.99 -2.96
CA SER A 83 4.04 -6.98 -2.36
C SER A 83 5.23 -7.60 -1.64
N ARG A 84 6.33 -6.86 -1.57
CA ARG A 84 7.50 -7.21 -0.76
C ARG A 84 7.69 -6.16 0.31
N ILE A 85 7.83 -6.62 1.54
CA ILE A 85 8.09 -5.79 2.71
C ILE A 85 9.59 -5.84 3.01
N ILE A 86 10.21 -4.66 3.15
CA ILE A 86 11.55 -4.54 3.73
C ILE A 86 11.42 -3.81 5.05
N THR A 87 11.76 -4.51 6.13
CA THR A 87 11.81 -3.96 7.48
C THR A 87 13.22 -3.47 7.77
N THR A 88 13.33 -2.26 8.30
CA THR A 88 14.59 -1.67 8.80
C THR A 88 14.46 -1.42 10.30
N ASN A 89 15.51 -1.48 11.10
CA ASN A 89 15.43 -1.24 12.55
C ASN A 89 15.82 0.19 12.96
N SER A 90 16.22 1.02 12.00
CA SER A 90 16.55 2.43 12.22
C SER A 90 16.48 3.25 10.94
N GLY A 91 16.33 4.57 11.06
CA GLY A 91 16.39 5.48 9.92
C GLY A 91 17.73 5.47 9.17
N LYS A 92 18.82 5.00 9.79
CA LYS A 92 20.13 4.86 9.13
C LYS A 92 20.15 3.70 8.13
N GLU A 93 19.48 2.60 8.46
CA GLU A 93 19.34 1.43 7.58
C GLU A 93 18.49 1.73 6.33
N VAL A 94 17.72 2.82 6.32
CA VAL A 94 17.05 3.28 5.08
C VAL A 94 18.06 3.73 4.04
N ALA A 95 19.13 4.43 4.44
CA ALA A 95 20.18 4.83 3.51
C ALA A 95 20.88 3.61 2.90
N GLU A 96 21.04 2.53 3.67
CA GLU A 96 21.59 1.25 3.21
C GLU A 96 20.65 0.57 2.20
N ASN A 97 19.34 0.77 2.35
CA ASN A 97 18.32 0.31 1.40
C ASN A 97 18.07 1.25 0.22
N ALA A 98 18.72 2.42 0.16
CA ALA A 98 18.57 3.37 -0.96
C ALA A 98 18.91 2.74 -2.31
N ARG A 99 19.88 1.81 -2.35
CA ARG A 99 20.21 1.06 -3.57
C ARG A 99 19.07 0.14 -4.02
N GLN A 100 18.38 -0.51 -3.08
CA GLN A 100 17.22 -1.36 -3.38
C GLN A 100 16.04 -0.51 -3.88
N LEU A 101 15.80 0.65 -3.27
CA LEU A 101 14.79 1.61 -3.73
C LEU A 101 15.09 2.12 -5.14
N THR A 102 16.34 2.51 -5.39
CA THR A 102 16.78 2.95 -6.72
C THR A 102 16.57 1.86 -7.76
N LEU A 103 16.91 0.62 -7.43
CA LEU A 103 16.71 -0.52 -8.32
C LEU A 103 15.21 -0.79 -8.56
N HIS A 104 14.38 -0.67 -7.54
CA HIS A 104 12.93 -0.82 -7.68
C HIS A 104 12.30 0.23 -8.58
N PHE A 105 12.64 1.51 -8.39
CA PHE A 105 12.12 2.56 -9.27
C PHE A 105 12.62 2.40 -10.70
N LYS A 106 13.83 1.86 -10.91
CA LYS A 106 14.35 1.55 -12.25
C LYS A 106 13.67 0.36 -12.92
N ILE A 107 13.35 -0.71 -12.17
CA ILE A 107 12.80 -1.95 -12.74
C ILE A 107 11.27 -1.90 -12.82
N TYR A 108 10.61 -1.47 -11.73
CA TYR A 108 9.16 -1.55 -11.58
C TYR A 108 8.48 -0.19 -11.61
N GLY A 109 9.12 0.85 -11.08
CA GLY A 109 8.59 2.22 -11.08
C GLY A 109 7.34 2.43 -10.21
N THR A 110 6.91 1.41 -9.44
CA THR A 110 5.68 1.51 -8.64
C THR A 110 5.89 2.35 -7.38
N PRO A 111 4.84 3.00 -6.85
CA PRO A 111 4.92 3.73 -5.60
C PRO A 111 5.36 2.82 -4.44
N VAL A 112 5.94 3.43 -3.42
CA VAL A 112 6.36 2.73 -2.20
C VAL A 112 5.75 3.43 -1.00
N MET A 113 5.04 2.70 -0.15
CA MET A 113 4.63 3.21 1.17
C MET A 113 5.78 3.03 2.15
N ILE A 114 5.99 4.07 2.96
CA ILE A 114 6.95 4.10 4.05
C ILE A 114 6.16 4.33 5.35
N GLY A 115 6.08 3.31 6.19
CA GLY A 115 5.44 3.41 7.51
C GLY A 115 6.46 3.70 8.60
N GLU A 116 6.16 4.60 9.55
CA GLU A 116 7.05 4.97 10.67
C GLU A 116 6.63 4.38 12.03
N LEU A 117 5.64 3.48 12.07
CA LEU A 117 4.85 3.31 13.31
C LEU A 117 5.49 2.50 14.45
N CYS A 118 6.72 2.01 14.33
CA CYS A 118 7.38 1.26 15.41
C CYS A 118 8.90 1.20 15.19
N LEU A 119 9.68 2.29 15.27
CA LEU A 119 11.16 2.28 15.07
C LEU A 119 11.68 1.66 13.76
N HIS A 120 10.78 1.20 12.88
CA HIS A 120 11.08 0.43 11.71
C HIS A 120 10.43 1.08 10.50
N LEU A 121 11.24 1.51 9.52
CA LEU A 121 10.72 1.90 8.22
C LEU A 121 10.41 0.63 7.44
N CYS A 122 9.18 0.57 6.94
CA CYS A 122 8.73 -0.52 6.10
C CYS A 122 8.48 -0.02 4.69
N PHE A 123 9.14 -0.61 3.70
CA PHE A 123 8.91 -0.34 2.29
C PHE A 123 8.06 -1.45 1.68
N VAL A 124 6.95 -1.06 1.04
CA VAL A 124 6.11 -1.97 0.26
C VAL A 124 6.46 -1.83 -1.23
N PHE A 125 7.20 -2.79 -1.76
CA PHE A 125 7.50 -2.91 -3.19
C PHE A 125 6.40 -3.70 -3.85
N LEU A 126 6.02 -3.34 -5.07
CA LEU A 126 4.89 -3.99 -5.74
C LEU A 126 5.40 -4.74 -6.96
N LYS A 127 5.08 -6.03 -7.03
CA LYS A 127 5.42 -6.89 -8.15
C LYS A 127 4.13 -7.35 -8.81
N LYS A 128 3.97 -7.02 -10.09
CA LYS A 128 2.86 -7.57 -10.88
C LYS A 128 3.10 -9.06 -11.09
N LYS A 129 2.11 -9.88 -10.74
CA LYS A 129 2.07 -11.29 -11.14
C LYS A 129 1.79 -11.32 -12.64
N GLU A 130 2.71 -11.92 -13.41
CA GLU A 130 2.71 -11.99 -14.88
C GLU A 130 1.31 -12.33 -15.43
N ARG A 131 0.56 -11.31 -15.83
CA ARG A 131 -0.56 -11.45 -16.76
C ARG A 131 -0.14 -10.74 -18.03
N ARG A 132 0.12 -11.55 -19.06
CA ARG A 132 0.44 -11.14 -20.42
C ARG A 132 -0.54 -10.03 -20.83
N MET A 133 -0.04 -8.81 -20.82
CA MET A 133 -0.70 -7.62 -21.33
C MET A 133 0.39 -6.89 -22.09
N GLU A 134 0.41 -7.08 -23.41
CA GLU A 134 1.22 -6.29 -24.32
C GLU A 134 0.78 -4.84 -24.18
N TYR A 135 1.63 -3.97 -23.63
CA TYR A 135 1.45 -2.53 -23.80
C TYR A 135 2.77 -1.85 -24.09
N HIS A 136 2.71 -1.04 -25.15
CA HIS A 136 3.73 -0.12 -25.59
C HIS A 136 4.17 0.78 -24.44
N GLY A 137 5.48 0.87 -24.27
CA GLY A 137 6.09 1.77 -23.29
C GLY A 137 5.69 3.21 -23.57
N ILE A 138 5.36 3.92 -22.50
CA ILE A 138 5.40 5.38 -22.51
C ILE A 138 6.16 5.81 -21.26
N CYS A 139 7.44 6.16 -21.46
CA CYS A 139 8.21 6.93 -20.50
C CYS A 139 7.58 8.30 -20.34
N TYR A 140 7.48 8.81 -19.11
CA TYR A 140 7.54 10.24 -18.87
C TYR A 140 8.51 10.54 -17.73
N LEU A 141 9.31 11.58 -17.97
CA LEU A 141 10.38 12.14 -17.15
C LEU A 141 9.98 12.42 -15.70
#